data_AF-A0A7W1W239-F1
#
_entry.id   AF-A0A7W1W239-F1
#
_cell.length_a   1.000
_cell.length_b   1.000
_cell.length_c   1.000
_cell.angle_alpha   90.00
_cell.angle_beta   90.00
_cell.angle_gamma   90.00
#
_symmetry.space_group_name_H-M   'P 1'
#
loop_
_entity.id
_entity.type
_entity.pdbx_description
1 polymer ?
#
loop_
_entity_poly.entity_id
_entity_poly.type
_entity_poly.pdbx_seq_one_letter_code
_entity_poly.pdbx_strand_id
1 'polypeptide(L)'
;VTIFVTSAKDRTEKSFTTDEFGNFIIPKFAPGEVTIVLEKKGYKTYRREKIILKEGVQVRLDIGISNEDLDDNNVFHPLLRMMDN
;
A
#
# COMPACT_ATOMS: atom_id res chain seq x y z
N VAL A 1 4.44 -10.08 8.26
CA VAL A 1 4.78 -8.97 7.33
C VAL A 1 4.97 -7.74 8.21
N THR A 2 6.00 -6.94 7.96
CA THR A 2 6.20 -5.68 8.67
C THR A 2 5.60 -4.56 7.84
N ILE A 3 4.79 -3.71 8.47
CA ILE A 3 4.11 -2.58 7.86
C ILE A 3 4.69 -1.31 8.46
N PHE A 4 5.23 -0.44 7.63
CA PHE A 4 5.72 0.88 8.01
C PHE A 4 4.73 1.92 7.50
N VAL A 5 4.32 2.84 8.36
CA VAL A 5 3.38 3.90 8.06
C VAL A 5 4.06 5.23 8.36
N THR A 6 4.24 6.04 7.33
CA THR A 6 4.88 7.35 7.42
C THR A 6 3.83 8.45 7.23
N SER A 7 3.67 9.32 8.23
CA SER A 7 2.86 10.54 8.11
C SER A 7 3.61 11.59 7.29
N ALA A 8 3.02 12.09 6.21
CA ALA A 8 3.63 13.18 5.44
C ALA A 8 3.59 14.50 6.23
N LYS A 9 2.58 14.68 7.10
CA LYS A 9 2.37 15.88 7.90
C LYS A 9 3.36 15.97 9.06
N ASP A 10 3.47 14.89 9.85
CA ASP A 10 4.28 14.88 11.06
C ASP A 10 5.69 14.31 10.83
N ARG A 11 5.95 13.78 9.63
CA ARG A 11 7.17 13.02 9.28
C ARG A 11 7.50 11.93 10.30
N THR A 12 6.46 11.37 10.91
CA THR A 12 6.58 10.26 11.86
C THR A 12 6.40 8.95 11.13
N GLU A 13 7.31 8.01 11.39
CA GLU A 13 7.19 6.63 10.93
C GLU A 13 6.81 5.74 12.12
N LYS A 14 5.87 4.84 11.90
CA LYS A 14 5.54 3.77 12.84
C LYS A 14 5.57 2.44 12.13
N SER A 15 6.17 1.44 12.76
CA SER A 15 6.17 0.07 12.29
C SER A 15 5.19 -0.80 13.07
N PHE A 16 4.54 -1.70 12.36
CA PHE A 16 3.56 -2.67 12.86
C PHE A 16 3.84 -4.03 12.22
N THR A 17 3.39 -5.10 12.85
CA THR A 17 3.54 -6.46 12.31
C THR A 17 2.17 -7.07 12.10
N THR A 18 1.96 -7.71 10.96
CA THR A 18 0.73 -8.51 10.72
C THR A 18 0.75 -9.80 11.53
N ASP A 19 -0.43 -10.30 11.88
CA ASP A 19 -0.60 -11.63 12.48
C ASP A 19 -0.36 -12.76 11.47
N GLU A 20 -0.43 -14.00 11.94
CA GLU A 20 -0.24 -15.24 11.17
C GLU A 20 -1.23 -15.40 9.99
N PHE A 21 -2.42 -14.82 10.10
CA PHE A 21 -3.43 -14.77 9.04
C PHE A 21 -3.28 -13.57 8.09
N GLY A 22 -2.27 -12.72 8.30
CA GLY A 22 -2.06 -11.50 7.50
C GLY A 22 -2.93 -10.30 7.92
N ASN A 23 -3.73 -10.44 8.97
CA ASN A 23 -4.51 -9.34 9.53
C ASN A 23 -3.61 -8.33 10.26
N PHE A 24 -3.98 -7.06 10.22
CA PHE A 24 -3.31 -6.01 11.00
C PHE A 24 -4.29 -4.91 11.38
N ILE A 25 -4.01 -4.25 12.50
CA ILE A 25 -4.76 -3.08 12.96
C ILE A 25 -3.75 -2.00 13.31
N ILE A 26 -3.82 -0.88 12.60
CA ILE A 26 -3.07 0.32 12.95
C ILE A 26 -3.99 1.17 13.83
N PRO A 27 -3.69 1.36 15.13
CA PRO A 27 -4.50 2.20 16.01
C PRO A 27 -4.40 3.67 15.59
N LYS A 28 -5.20 4.54 16.22
CA LYS A 28 -5.31 5.99 15.95
C LYS A 28 -4.02 6.59 15.37
N PHE A 29 -4.07 6.85 14.07
CA PHE A 29 -3.01 7.51 13.33
C PHE A 29 -3.43 8.94 13.02
N ALA A 30 -2.46 9.85 12.90
CA ALA A 30 -2.76 11.24 12.61
C ALA A 30 -3.49 11.37 11.26
N PRO A 31 -4.58 12.15 11.17
CA PRO A 31 -5.24 12.40 9.90
C PRO A 31 -4.31 13.20 8.99
N GLY A 32 -4.34 12.87 7.70
CA GLY A 32 -3.45 13.45 6.69
C GLY A 32 -3.06 12.45 5.62
N GLU A 33 -2.15 12.87 4.75
CA GLU A 33 -1.54 12.00 3.77
C GLU A 33 -0.50 11.10 4.44
N VAL A 34 -0.57 9.80 4.15
CA VAL A 34 0.38 8.81 4.65
C VAL A 34 0.90 7.93 3.53
N THR A 35 2.11 7.44 3.74
CA THR A 35 2.74 6.42 2.91
C THR A 35 2.81 5.13 3.71
N ILE A 36 2.38 4.03 3.11
CA ILE A 36 2.43 2.69 3.71
C ILE A 36 3.43 1.85 2.92
N VAL A 37 4.35 1.21 3.63
CA VAL A 37 5.35 0.29 3.08
C VAL A 37 5.19 -1.06 3.76
N LEU A 38 5.08 -2.15 2.99
CA LEU A 38 5.02 -3.51 3.51
C LEU A 38 6.29 -4.25 3.10
N GLU A 39 6.94 -4.83 4.10
CA GLU A 39 8.15 -5.62 3.94
C GLU A 39 7.94 -7.04 4.48
N LYS A 40 8.34 -8.03 3.70
CA LYS A 40 8.39 -9.42 4.13
C LYS A 40 9.60 -10.08 3.48
N LYS A 41 10.42 -10.76 4.29
CA LYS A 41 11.58 -11.50 3.80
C LYS A 41 11.17 -12.49 2.71
N GLY A 42 11.81 -12.40 1.54
CA GLY A 42 11.53 -13.24 0.38
C GLY A 42 10.38 -12.75 -0.52
N TYR A 43 9.85 -11.54 -0.29
CA TYR A 43 8.81 -10.91 -1.10
C TYR A 43 9.26 -9.51 -1.52
N LYS A 44 8.68 -8.97 -2.60
CA LYS A 44 8.93 -7.60 -3.01
C LYS A 44 8.34 -6.62 -1.99
N THR A 45 9.09 -5.56 -1.69
CA THR A 45 8.58 -4.47 -0.85
C THR A 45 7.45 -3.75 -1.58
N TYR A 46 6.28 -3.72 -0.96
CA TYR A 46 5.15 -2.98 -1.48
C TYR A 46 5.14 -1.58 -0.88
N ARG A 47 5.02 -0.54 -1.71
CA ARG A 47 4.94 0.86 -1.26
C ARG A 47 3.71 1.50 -1.89
N ARG A 48 2.86 2.07 -1.04
CA ARG A 48 1.68 2.84 -1.45
C ARG A 48 1.74 4.21 -0.82
N GLU A 49 1.83 5.21 -1.67
CA GLU A 49 1.90 6.62 -1.27
C GLU A 49 0.53 7.28 -1.43
N LYS A 50 0.37 8.49 -0.89
CA LYS A 50 -0.82 9.33 -1.06
C LYS A 50 -2.12 8.73 -0.50
N ILE A 51 -2.03 7.96 0.59
CA ILE A 51 -3.22 7.46 1.27
C ILE A 51 -3.75 8.57 2.18
N ILE A 52 -4.99 8.99 1.97
CA ILE A 52 -5.61 10.07 2.73
C ILE A 52 -6.39 9.49 3.92
N LEU A 53 -5.88 9.68 5.13
CA LEU A 53 -6.58 9.36 6.37
C LEU A 53 -7.39 10.57 6.84
N LYS A 54 -8.69 10.37 7.03
CA LYS A 54 -9.61 11.37 7.59
C LYS A 54 -9.95 11.02 9.03
N GLU A 55 -10.15 12.03 9.85
CA GLU A 55 -10.53 11.82 11.25
C GLU A 55 -11.88 11.09 11.35
N GLY A 56 -11.97 10.11 12.24
CA GLY A 56 -13.18 9.30 12.43
C GLY A 56 -13.48 8.29 11.32
N VAL A 57 -12.65 8.21 10.26
CA VAL A 57 -12.83 7.27 9.16
C VAL A 57 -11.90 6.07 9.33
N GLN A 58 -12.46 4.87 9.19
CA GLN A 58 -11.68 3.64 9.08
C GLN A 58 -11.43 3.35 7.61
N VAL A 59 -10.17 3.12 7.26
CA VAL A 59 -9.76 2.70 5.92
C VAL A 59 -9.46 1.21 5.98
N ARG A 60 -10.17 0.43 5.17
CA ARG A 60 -9.84 -0.98 4.93
C ARG A 60 -8.94 -1.08 3.72
N LEU A 61 -7.86 -1.82 3.84
CA LEU A 61 -6.83 -1.94 2.81
C LEU A 61 -6.50 -3.42 2.62
N ASP A 62 -6.87 -3.95 1.47
CA ASP A 62 -6.53 -5.31 1.05
C ASP A 62 -5.31 -5.23 0.12
N ILE A 63 -4.21 -5.89 0.50
CA ILE A 63 -2.92 -5.82 -0.21
C ILE A 63 -2.44 -7.23 -0.53
N GLY A 64 -2.28 -7.52 -1.82
CA GLY A 64 -1.54 -8.69 -2.30
C GLY A 64 -0.08 -8.32 -2.53
N ILE A 65 0.85 -9.06 -1.92
CA ILE A 65 2.27 -8.99 -2.24
C ILE A 65 2.70 -10.28 -2.94
N SER A 66 3.24 -10.16 -4.14
CA SER A 66 3.84 -11.26 -4.90
C SER A 66 5.36 -11.18 -4.85
N ASN A 67 6.01 -12.34 -5.02
CA ASN A 67 7.44 -12.40 -5.31
C ASN A 67 7.75 -12.14 -6.80
N GLU A 68 6.72 -12.15 -7.65
CA GLU A 68 6.82 -11.81 -9.08
C GLU A 68 6.46 -10.35 -9.31
N ASP A 69 7.11 -9.74 -10.31
CA ASP A 69 6.81 -8.38 -10.78
C ASP A 69 5.41 -8.33 -11.39
N LEU A 70 4.39 -8.14 -10.55
CA LEU A 70 3.11 -7.61 -11.02
C LEU A 70 3.28 -6.10 -11.22
N ASP A 71 3.99 -5.75 -12.29
CA ASP A 71 3.98 -4.41 -12.87
C ASP A 71 2.57 -4.14 -13.43
N ASP A 72 1.63 -3.84 -12.55
CA ASP A 72 0.26 -3.40 -12.87
C ASP A 72 0.25 -1.96 -13.43
N ASN A 73 1.29 -1.61 -14.18
CA ASN A 73 1.45 -0.36 -14.91
C ASN A 73 1.79 -0.58 -16.39
N ASN A 74 1.76 -1.81 -16.90
CA ASN A 74 2.04 -2.08 -18.32
C ASN A 74 0.94 -2.84 -19.07
N VAL A 75 -0.33 -2.63 -18.73
CA VAL A 75 -1.42 -2.97 -19.64
C VAL A 75 -1.63 -1.83 -20.66
N PHE A 76 -0.57 -1.46 -21.36
CA PHE A 76 -0.71 -0.85 -22.68
C PHE A 76 -0.87 -2.01 -23.66
N HIS A 77 -2.11 -2.35 -24.03
CA HIS A 77 -2.37 -3.26 -25.13
C HIS A 77 -2.31 -2.46 -26.45
N PRO A 78 -1.20 -2.51 -27.22
CA PRO A 78 -1.11 -1.82 -28.51
C PRO A 78 -2.15 -2.31 -29.53
N LEU A 79 -2.78 -3.46 -29.29
CA LEU A 79 -3.76 -4.08 -30.18
C LEU A 79 -5.17 -3.45 -30.10
N LEU A 80 -5.48 -2.68 -29.05
CA LEU A 80 -6.77 -1.97 -28.93
C LEU A 80 -6.78 -0.60 -29.64
N ARG A 81 -5.62 -0.11 -30.08
CA ARG A 81 -5.50 1.18 -30.78
C ARG A 81 -5.60 1.07 -32.30
N MET A 82 -5.59 -0.14 -32.86
CA MET A 82 -5.64 -0.36 -34.32
C MET A 82 -7.04 -0.63 -34.88
N MET A 83 -8.08 -0.58 -34.04
CA MET A 83 -9.48 -0.79 -34.45
C MET A 83 -10.33 0.49 -34.41
N ASP A 84 -9.74 1.63 -34.06
CA ASP A 84 -10.40 2.93 -34.18
C ASP A 84 -9.58 3.80 -35.14
N ASN A 85 -10.12 3.87 -36.36
CA ASN A 85 -9.82 4.77 -37.48
C ASN A 85 -8.68 4.41 -38.45
#